data_AF-A0A8H7QT45-F1
#
_entry.id   AF-A0A8H7QT45-F1
#
_cell.length_a   1.000
_cell.length_b   1.000
_cell.length_c   1.000
_cell.angle_alpha   90.00
_cell.angle_beta   90.00
_cell.angle_gamma   90.00
#
_symmetry.space_group_name_H-M   'P 1'
#
loop_
_entity.id
_entity.type
_entity.pdbx_description
1 polymer ?
#
loop_
_entity_poly.entity_id
_entity_poly.type
_entity_poly.pdbx_seq_one_letter_code
_entity_poly.pdbx_strand_id
1 'polypeptide(L)'
;MATHAIEGASRPDVDIDALPYVDREIEESNMKATVERLIEQEMRRMKRVERSDLPLNIDLFETDDILKQEIERIQNKQPLDALDTERYELQGPSDEKDIEAWKTAVNNTKSQLESQAGSMVNLELLQKYGANAWRVHNYQLETDLANIKKNTEYLRNQILHINRERKNDQTQAAASLASLENKWSDLITQNLQVDIACGALESEVEELRRYKQSIQNQ
;
A
#
# COMPACT_ATOMS: atom_id res chain seq x y z
N MET A 1 -25.31 -1.64 16.31
CA MET A 1 -24.17 -1.67 15.38
C MET A 1 -23.53 -0.29 15.43
N ALA A 2 -22.49 -0.14 16.24
CA ALA A 2 -21.79 1.13 16.40
C ALA A 2 -20.98 1.40 15.13
N THR A 3 -21.40 2.42 14.39
CA THR A 3 -20.63 3.00 13.28
C THR A 3 -19.45 3.76 13.88
N HIS A 4 -18.34 3.07 14.14
CA HIS A 4 -17.06 3.75 14.31
C HIS A 4 -16.63 4.24 12.94
N ALA A 5 -17.08 5.46 12.61
CA ALA A 5 -16.44 6.24 11.58
C ALA A 5 -14.97 6.35 11.98
N ILE A 6 -14.09 5.87 11.10
CA ILE A 6 -12.66 6.13 11.20
C ILE A 6 -12.54 7.65 11.02
N GLU A 7 -12.51 8.39 12.13
CA GLU A 7 -12.16 9.81 12.10
C GLU A 7 -10.75 9.88 11.50
N GLY A 8 -10.68 10.35 10.26
CA GLY A 8 -9.42 10.58 9.58
C GLY A 8 -8.54 11.44 10.47
N ALA A 9 -7.30 11.01 10.67
CA ALA A 9 -6.32 11.72 11.48
C ALA A 9 -6.40 13.22 11.20
N SER A 10 -6.72 14.00 12.25
CA SER A 10 -6.73 15.46 12.21
C SER A 10 -5.46 15.93 11.52
N ARG A 11 -5.60 16.55 10.34
CA ARG A 11 -4.45 17.13 9.64
C ARG A 11 -3.81 18.15 10.60
N PRO A 12 -2.48 18.11 10.80
CA PRO A 12 -1.81 19.18 11.51
C PRO A 12 -2.05 20.49 10.74
N ASP A 13 -2.20 21.60 11.48
CA ASP A 13 -2.45 22.98 11.03
C ASP A 13 -1.29 23.60 10.20
N VAL A 14 -0.44 22.73 9.66
CA VAL A 14 0.69 23.07 8.80
C VAL A 14 0.26 22.70 7.39
N ASP A 15 0.06 23.71 6.54
CA ASP A 15 -0.14 23.52 5.11
C ASP A 15 1.14 22.95 4.51
N ILE A 16 1.23 21.63 4.45
CA ILE A 16 2.29 20.90 3.77
C ILE A 16 1.93 20.90 2.29
N ASP A 17 2.50 21.83 1.53
CA ASP A 17 2.36 21.89 0.09
C ASP A 17 3.57 21.24 -0.61
N ALA A 18 3.27 20.40 -1.59
CA ALA A 18 4.23 19.78 -2.49
C ALA A 18 3.52 19.56 -3.82
N LEU A 19 4.16 19.94 -4.93
CA LEU A 19 3.52 19.97 -6.25
C LEU A 19 4.14 18.92 -7.20
N PRO A 20 3.86 17.60 -7.04
CA PRO A 20 4.44 16.54 -7.86
C PRO A 20 4.38 16.72 -9.39
N TYR A 21 3.35 17.38 -9.93
CA TYR A 21 3.24 17.60 -11.37
C TYR A 21 4.07 18.78 -11.89
N VAL A 22 4.60 19.61 -10.98
CA VAL A 22 5.35 20.84 -11.27
C VAL A 22 6.82 20.65 -10.88
N ASP A 23 7.07 20.08 -9.71
CA ASP A 23 8.40 19.88 -9.10
C ASP A 23 9.16 18.70 -9.73
N ARG A 24 9.50 18.83 -11.01
CA ARG A 24 10.21 17.78 -11.78
C ARG A 24 11.65 17.56 -11.33
N GLU A 25 12.22 18.51 -10.59
CA GLU A 25 13.58 18.44 -10.04
C GLU A 25 13.75 17.29 -9.02
N ILE A 26 12.64 16.83 -8.42
CA ILE A 26 12.64 15.67 -7.50
C ILE A 26 12.91 14.36 -8.26
N GLU A 27 12.62 14.29 -9.57
CA GLU A 27 12.86 13.11 -10.41
C GLU A 27 14.35 12.90 -10.74
N GLU A 28 15.23 13.86 -10.38
CA GLU A 28 16.67 13.70 -10.55
C GLU A 28 17.23 12.58 -9.65
N SER A 29 17.95 11.63 -10.25
CA SER A 29 18.43 10.40 -9.59
C SER A 29 19.24 10.63 -8.31
N ASN A 30 19.82 11.81 -8.12
CA ASN A 30 20.66 12.13 -6.96
C ASN A 30 19.86 12.78 -5.81
N MET A 31 18.74 13.44 -6.10
CA MET A 31 17.96 14.20 -5.09
C MET A 31 17.27 13.25 -4.10
N LYS A 32 16.77 12.11 -4.56
CA LYS A 32 16.16 11.11 -3.68
C LYS A 32 17.15 10.58 -2.64
N ALA A 33 18.37 10.27 -3.07
CA ALA A 33 19.41 9.74 -2.18
C ALA A 33 19.89 10.79 -1.15
N THR A 34 19.99 12.06 -1.54
CA THR A 34 20.35 13.14 -0.60
C THR A 34 19.26 13.37 0.43
N VAL A 35 17.99 13.40 0.01
CA VAL A 35 16.83 13.54 0.90
C VAL A 35 16.74 12.35 1.86
N GLU A 36 16.87 11.12 1.37
CA GLU A 36 16.83 9.92 2.20
C GLU A 36 17.93 9.92 3.28
N ARG A 37 19.15 10.37 2.92
CA ARG A 37 20.24 10.55 3.89
C ARG A 37 19.90 11.59 4.97
N LEU A 38 19.27 12.71 4.59
CA LEU A 38 18.85 13.74 5.55
C LEU A 38 17.74 13.24 6.48
N ILE A 39 16.78 12.49 5.94
CA ILE A 39 15.74 11.82 6.73
C ILE A 39 16.39 10.85 7.72
N GLU A 40 17.37 10.05 7.29
CA GLU A 40 18.07 9.12 8.18
C GLU A 40 18.83 9.84 9.31
N GLN A 41 19.47 10.98 9.01
CA GLN A 41 20.13 11.81 10.03
C GLN A 41 19.14 12.34 11.06
N GLU A 42 17.97 12.81 10.63
CA GLU A 42 16.93 13.26 11.54
C GLU A 42 16.29 12.09 12.32
N MET A 43 16.07 10.94 11.68
CA MET A 43 15.62 9.72 12.37
C MET A 43 16.60 9.27 13.46
N ARG A 44 17.91 9.43 13.25
CA ARG A 44 18.94 9.13 14.27
C ARG A 44 18.92 10.11 15.45
N ARG A 45 18.52 11.36 15.21
CA ARG A 45 18.40 12.41 16.23
C ARG A 45 17.09 12.32 17.00
N MET A 46 16.02 11.90 16.34
CA MET A 46 14.71 11.73 16.95
C MET A 46 14.70 10.50 17.86
N LYS A 47 14.17 10.66 19.07
CA LYS A 47 13.87 9.53 19.93
C LYS A 47 12.72 8.75 19.31
N ARG A 48 12.93 7.48 18.96
CA ARG A 48 11.89 6.61 18.41
C ARG A 48 10.74 6.53 19.41
N VAL A 49 9.64 7.22 19.13
CA VAL A 49 8.37 7.03 19.82
C VAL A 49 7.67 5.93 19.04
N GLU A 50 7.42 4.78 19.68
CA GLU A 50 6.57 3.74 19.10
C GLU A 50 5.16 4.32 19.00
N ARG A 51 4.84 4.89 17.83
CA ARG A 51 3.57 5.56 17.55
C ARG A 51 2.48 4.61 17.09
N SER A 52 2.75 3.31 17.01
CA SER A 52 1.74 2.34 16.58
C SER A 52 1.00 1.79 17.79
N ASP A 53 -0.27 2.16 17.93
CA ASP A 53 -1.24 1.46 18.80
C ASP A 53 -1.55 0.03 18.31
N LEU A 54 -0.89 -0.39 17.21
CA LEU A 54 -0.98 -1.73 16.67
C LEU A 54 -0.15 -2.68 17.54
N PRO A 55 -0.73 -3.79 18.01
CA PRO A 55 0.00 -4.77 18.78
C PRO A 55 1.12 -5.37 17.92
N LEU A 56 2.34 -5.37 18.46
CA LEU A 56 3.54 -5.84 17.78
C LEU A 56 3.50 -7.37 17.54
N ASN A 57 2.75 -8.10 18.37
CA ASN A 57 2.41 -9.50 18.20
C ASN A 57 0.90 -9.65 18.14
N ILE A 58 0.42 -10.28 17.08
CA ILE A 58 -0.99 -10.63 16.92
C ILE A 58 -1.10 -12.11 17.24
N ASP A 59 -1.78 -12.44 18.33
CA ASP A 59 -2.15 -13.81 18.64
C ASP A 59 -3.28 -14.23 17.68
N LEU A 60 -2.95 -15.07 16.71
CA LEU A 60 -3.90 -15.55 15.72
C LEU A 60 -4.70 -16.73 16.31
N PHE A 61 -6.00 -16.79 16.01
CA PHE A 61 -6.92 -17.89 16.34
C PHE A 61 -7.12 -18.14 17.86
N GLU A 62 -7.25 -17.07 18.66
CA GLU A 62 -7.55 -17.18 20.10
C GLU A 62 -8.83 -17.98 20.42
N THR A 63 -9.80 -18.03 19.51
CA THR A 63 -11.08 -18.74 19.71
C THR A 63 -11.00 -20.22 19.35
N ASP A 64 -10.03 -20.62 18.52
CA ASP A 64 -9.97 -21.94 17.90
C ASP A 64 -8.67 -22.65 18.28
N ASP A 65 -8.71 -23.37 19.41
CA ASP A 65 -7.55 -24.09 19.97
C ASP A 65 -6.87 -25.03 18.96
N ILE A 66 -7.65 -25.64 18.05
CA ILE A 66 -7.14 -26.55 17.02
C ILE A 66 -6.25 -25.80 16.03
N LEU A 67 -6.68 -24.62 15.58
CA LEU A 67 -5.92 -23.81 14.61
C LEU A 67 -4.68 -23.22 15.26
N LYS A 68 -4.76 -22.85 16.54
CA LYS A 68 -3.62 -22.40 17.32
C LYS A 68 -2.54 -23.48 17.43
N GLN A 69 -2.93 -24.70 17.79
CA GLN A 69 -2.01 -25.85 17.86
C GLN A 69 -1.36 -26.15 16.50
N GLU A 70 -2.12 -26.03 15.41
CA GLU A 70 -1.61 -26.27 14.07
C GLU A 70 -0.57 -25.19 13.66
N ILE A 71 -0.80 -23.94 14.02
CA ILE A 71 0.18 -22.87 13.79
C ILE A 71 1.44 -23.07 14.62
N GLU A 72 1.32 -23.47 15.89
CA GLU A 72 2.47 -23.79 16.73
C GLU A 72 3.26 -24.98 16.14
N ARG A 73 2.57 -26.01 15.63
CA ARG A 73 3.18 -27.15 14.93
C ARG A 73 3.96 -26.71 13.67
N ILE A 74 3.37 -25.84 12.86
CA ILE A 74 3.99 -25.26 11.66
C ILE A 74 5.19 -24.38 12.02
N GLN A 75 5.07 -23.53 13.05
CA GLN A 75 6.17 -22.72 13.57
C GLN A 75 7.35 -23.60 14.02
N ASN A 76 7.05 -24.74 14.65
CA ASN A 76 8.01 -25.75 15.04
C ASN A 76 8.49 -26.66 13.89
N LYS A 77 8.03 -26.42 12.65
CA LYS A 77 8.36 -27.18 11.44
C LYS A 77 8.15 -28.69 11.59
N GLN A 78 7.22 -29.10 12.43
CA GLN A 78 6.89 -30.51 12.56
C GLN A 78 6.13 -30.94 11.30
N PRO A 79 6.41 -32.11 10.72
CA PRO A 79 5.60 -32.67 9.64
C PRO A 79 4.24 -33.12 10.16
N LEU A 80 3.21 -33.09 9.30
CA LEU A 80 1.86 -33.55 9.66
C LEU A 80 1.73 -35.02 9.27
N ASP A 81 1.46 -35.88 10.24
CA ASP A 81 1.17 -37.30 10.00
C ASP A 81 -0.36 -37.53 10.04
N ALA A 82 -1.07 -37.03 9.02
CA ALA A 82 -2.53 -36.90 9.08
C ALA A 82 -3.32 -37.93 8.28
N LEU A 83 -2.70 -38.67 7.36
CA LEU A 83 -3.45 -39.48 6.40
C LEU A 83 -2.96 -40.93 6.43
N ASP A 84 -3.72 -41.75 7.14
CA ASP A 84 -3.69 -43.20 7.04
C ASP A 84 -4.18 -43.61 5.64
N THR A 85 -3.23 -43.87 4.74
CA THR A 85 -3.50 -44.36 3.39
C THR A 85 -3.90 -45.83 3.37
N GLU A 86 -3.49 -46.61 4.37
CA GLU A 86 -3.78 -48.05 4.48
C GLU A 86 -5.28 -48.29 4.68
N ARG A 87 -5.99 -47.36 5.32
CA ARG A 87 -7.45 -47.38 5.44
C ARG A 87 -8.16 -47.47 4.09
N TYR A 88 -7.63 -46.86 3.03
CA TYR A 88 -8.27 -46.82 1.71
C TYR A 88 -7.86 -47.96 0.79
N GLU A 89 -6.91 -48.78 1.23
CA GLU A 89 -6.41 -49.92 0.49
C GLU A 89 -7.08 -51.21 0.98
N LEU A 90 -7.47 -52.09 0.04
CA LEU A 90 -7.90 -53.45 0.37
C LEU A 90 -6.66 -54.33 0.56
N GLN A 91 -5.91 -54.08 1.63
CA GLN A 91 -4.82 -54.98 2.02
C GLN A 91 -5.37 -56.22 2.74
N GLY A 92 -4.70 -57.36 2.53
CA GLY A 92 -4.93 -58.56 3.33
C GLY A 92 -4.48 -58.35 4.79
N PRO A 93 -4.85 -59.25 5.70
CA PRO A 93 -4.36 -59.18 7.09
C PRO A 93 -2.84 -59.29 7.12
N SER A 94 -2.20 -58.52 8.01
CA SER A 94 -0.73 -58.50 8.15
C SER A 94 -0.16 -59.86 8.55
N ASP A 95 -0.90 -60.65 9.34
CA ASP A 95 -0.57 -62.02 9.74
C ASP A 95 -1.75 -62.96 9.51
N GLU A 96 -1.59 -63.96 8.63
CA GLU A 96 -2.67 -64.91 8.29
C GLU A 96 -3.13 -65.79 9.46
N LYS A 97 -2.31 -65.90 10.52
CA LYS A 97 -2.58 -66.73 11.70
C LYS A 97 -3.27 -65.96 12.84
N ASP A 98 -3.31 -64.63 12.76
CA ASP A 98 -3.92 -63.79 13.80
C ASP A 98 -5.39 -63.48 13.48
N ILE A 99 -6.27 -63.87 14.40
CA ILE A 99 -7.72 -63.71 14.25
C ILE A 99 -8.13 -62.24 14.38
N GLU A 100 -7.38 -61.43 15.11
CA GLU A 100 -7.69 -60.00 15.28
C GLU A 100 -7.35 -59.21 14.01
N ALA A 101 -6.20 -59.46 13.38
CA ALA A 101 -5.84 -58.92 12.06
C ALA A 101 -6.87 -59.26 10.97
N TRP A 102 -7.46 -60.46 10.98
CA TRP A 102 -8.55 -60.81 10.06
C TRP A 102 -9.83 -60.01 10.32
N LYS A 103 -10.19 -59.78 11.60
CA LYS A 103 -11.38 -58.99 11.95
C LYS A 103 -11.24 -57.53 11.54
N THR A 104 -10.07 -56.94 11.73
CA THR A 104 -9.80 -55.55 11.31
C THR A 104 -9.84 -55.41 9.80
N ALA A 105 -9.22 -56.35 9.05
CA ALA A 105 -9.29 -56.38 7.59
C ALA A 105 -10.75 -56.51 7.09
N VAL A 106 -11.55 -57.42 7.68
CA VAL A 106 -12.97 -57.57 7.32
C VAL A 106 -13.80 -56.32 7.63
N ASN A 107 -13.53 -55.65 8.75
CA ASN A 107 -14.23 -54.41 9.08
C ASN A 107 -13.85 -53.26 8.12
N ASN A 108 -12.57 -53.20 7.70
CA ASN A 108 -12.13 -52.25 6.68
C ASN A 108 -12.83 -52.53 5.33
N THR A 109 -12.85 -53.77 4.86
CA THR A 109 -13.50 -54.12 3.59
C THR A 109 -15.00 -53.83 3.58
N LYS A 110 -15.71 -54.09 4.70
CA LYS A 110 -17.12 -53.70 4.85
C LYS A 110 -17.30 -52.18 4.77
N SER A 111 -16.45 -51.42 5.44
CA SER A 111 -16.49 -49.96 5.41
C SER A 111 -16.25 -49.43 3.98
N GLN A 112 -15.32 -50.06 3.25
CA GLN A 112 -15.05 -49.73 1.85
C GLN A 112 -16.21 -50.08 0.93
N LEU A 113 -16.87 -51.23 1.12
CA LEU A 113 -18.03 -51.61 0.32
C LEU A 113 -19.14 -50.57 0.43
N GLU A 114 -19.46 -50.13 1.65
CA GLU A 114 -20.46 -49.09 1.88
C GLU A 114 -20.03 -47.73 1.31
N SER A 115 -18.75 -47.37 1.45
CA SER A 115 -18.18 -46.15 0.85
C SER A 115 -18.29 -46.16 -0.69
N GLN A 116 -18.03 -47.30 -1.32
CA GLN A 116 -18.17 -47.47 -2.78
C GLN A 116 -19.64 -47.41 -3.20
N ALA A 117 -20.55 -48.01 -2.43
CA ALA A 117 -21.99 -47.89 -2.68
C ALA A 117 -22.44 -46.41 -2.62
N GLY A 118 -22.01 -45.66 -1.60
CA GLY A 118 -22.26 -44.22 -1.51
C GLY A 118 -21.64 -43.42 -2.67
N SER A 119 -20.41 -43.77 -3.05
CA SER A 119 -19.72 -43.16 -4.20
C SER A 119 -20.46 -43.39 -5.52
N MET A 120 -21.04 -44.59 -5.70
CA MET A 120 -21.85 -44.90 -6.87
C MET A 120 -23.11 -44.03 -6.95
N VAL A 121 -23.82 -43.87 -5.82
CA VAL A 121 -24.97 -42.95 -5.73
C VAL A 121 -24.57 -41.51 -6.01
N ASN A 122 -23.43 -41.05 -5.48
CA ASN A 122 -22.90 -39.71 -5.76
C ASN A 122 -22.55 -39.52 -7.24
N LEU A 123 -21.95 -40.52 -7.88
CA LEU A 123 -21.65 -40.49 -9.31
C LEU A 123 -22.91 -40.47 -10.17
N GLU A 124 -23.95 -41.23 -9.80
CA GLU A 124 -25.25 -41.15 -10.47
C GLU A 124 -25.87 -39.75 -10.36
N LEU A 125 -25.76 -39.12 -9.18
CA LEU A 125 -26.23 -37.75 -8.98
C LEU A 125 -25.42 -36.75 -9.81
N LEU A 126 -24.10 -36.91 -9.82
CA LEU A 126 -23.19 -36.08 -10.62
C LEU A 126 -23.46 -36.25 -12.12
N GLN A 127 -23.73 -37.46 -12.59
CA GLN A 127 -24.07 -37.71 -13.99
C GLN A 127 -25.39 -37.03 -14.38
N LYS A 128 -26.38 -37.02 -13.48
CA LYS A 128 -27.69 -36.41 -13.72
C LYS A 128 -27.66 -34.88 -13.65
N TYR A 129 -26.97 -34.30 -12.65
CA TYR A 129 -27.06 -32.87 -12.35
C TYR A 129 -25.76 -32.10 -12.55
N GLY A 130 -24.62 -32.77 -12.61
CA GLY A 130 -23.29 -32.14 -12.63
C GLY A 130 -23.12 -31.15 -13.77
N ALA A 131 -23.46 -31.53 -15.00
CA ALA A 131 -23.33 -30.64 -16.16
C ALA A 131 -24.15 -29.34 -16.00
N ASN A 132 -25.38 -29.44 -15.47
CA ASN A 132 -26.24 -28.28 -15.26
C ASN A 132 -25.76 -27.43 -14.08
N ALA A 133 -25.36 -28.04 -12.98
CA ALA A 133 -24.80 -27.35 -11.82
C ALA A 133 -23.53 -26.56 -12.19
N TRP A 134 -22.62 -27.18 -12.94
CA TRP A 134 -21.42 -26.53 -13.44
C TRP A 134 -21.72 -25.34 -14.36
N ARG A 135 -22.73 -25.45 -15.22
CA ARG A 135 -23.15 -24.32 -16.08
C ARG A 135 -23.70 -23.15 -15.26
N VAL A 136 -24.51 -23.42 -14.23
CA VAL A 136 -25.02 -22.38 -13.33
C VAL A 136 -23.88 -21.73 -12.56
N HIS A 137 -22.95 -22.53 -12.04
CA HIS A 137 -21.77 -22.02 -11.35
C HIS A 137 -20.91 -21.14 -12.27
N ASN A 138 -20.67 -21.56 -13.52
CA ASN A 138 -19.94 -20.74 -14.48
C ASN A 138 -20.66 -19.41 -14.77
N TYR A 139 -21.99 -19.42 -14.90
CA TYR A 139 -22.77 -18.19 -15.07
C TYR A 139 -22.65 -17.24 -13.87
N GLN A 140 -22.66 -17.78 -12.64
CA GLN A 140 -22.43 -17.00 -11.43
C GLN A 140 -21.02 -16.38 -11.42
N LEU A 141 -20.00 -17.18 -11.74
CA LEU A 141 -18.62 -16.69 -11.84
C LEU A 141 -18.44 -15.61 -12.92
N GLU A 142 -19.08 -15.76 -14.07
CA GLU A 142 -19.07 -14.73 -15.12
C GLU A 142 -19.70 -13.42 -14.64
N THR A 143 -20.79 -13.52 -13.86
CA THR A 143 -21.46 -12.36 -13.27
C THR A 143 -20.58 -11.66 -12.23
N ASP A 144 -19.95 -12.43 -11.34
CA ASP A 144 -19.04 -11.90 -10.33
C ASP A 144 -17.82 -11.23 -10.97
N LEU A 145 -17.25 -11.87 -12.00
CA LEU A 145 -16.15 -11.32 -12.78
C LEU A 145 -16.55 -10.01 -13.45
N ALA A 146 -17.74 -9.93 -14.05
CA ALA A 146 -18.25 -8.70 -14.64
C ALA A 146 -18.40 -7.58 -13.60
N ASN A 147 -18.90 -7.89 -12.41
CA ASN A 147 -19.04 -6.95 -11.31
C ASN A 147 -17.68 -6.43 -10.82
N ILE A 148 -16.70 -7.32 -10.63
CA ILE A 148 -15.34 -6.95 -10.22
C ILE A 148 -14.67 -6.06 -11.27
N LYS A 149 -14.80 -6.41 -12.56
CA LYS A 149 -14.28 -5.58 -13.67
C LYS A 149 -14.90 -4.19 -13.66
N LYS A 150 -16.23 -4.10 -13.55
CA LYS A 150 -16.95 -2.83 -13.48
C LYS A 150 -16.49 -1.97 -12.30
N ASN A 151 -16.35 -2.56 -11.11
CA ASN A 151 -15.86 -1.84 -9.93
C ASN A 151 -14.42 -1.36 -10.11
N THR A 152 -13.57 -2.19 -10.72
CA THR A 152 -12.18 -1.82 -11.03
C THR A 152 -12.11 -0.64 -11.99
N GLU A 153 -12.91 -0.66 -13.05
CA GLU A 153 -12.99 0.46 -14.01
C GLU A 153 -13.55 1.73 -13.36
N TYR A 154 -14.58 1.60 -12.53
CA TYR A 154 -15.14 2.71 -11.78
C TYR A 154 -14.10 3.37 -10.86
N LEU A 155 -13.34 2.58 -10.10
CA LEU A 155 -12.26 3.08 -9.25
C LEU A 155 -11.13 3.72 -10.07
N ARG A 156 -10.74 3.12 -11.20
CA ARG A 156 -9.75 3.73 -12.11
C ARG A 156 -10.21 5.08 -12.62
N ASN A 157 -11.47 5.21 -13.02
CA ASN A 157 -12.03 6.48 -13.48
C ASN A 157 -12.06 7.53 -12.38
N GLN A 158 -12.37 7.15 -11.14
CA GLN A 158 -12.26 8.07 -9.99
C GLN A 158 -10.83 8.52 -9.74
N ILE A 159 -9.86 7.60 -9.75
CA ILE A 159 -8.44 7.94 -9.60
C ILE A 159 -8.00 8.89 -10.71
N LEU A 160 -8.38 8.62 -11.96
CA LEU A 160 -8.06 9.49 -13.09
C LEU A 160 -8.71 10.88 -12.94
N HIS A 161 -9.95 10.95 -12.47
CA HIS A 161 -10.63 12.21 -12.23
C HIS A 161 -9.90 13.05 -11.17
N ILE A 162 -9.58 12.45 -10.02
CA ILE A 162 -8.83 13.10 -8.94
C ILE A 162 -7.43 13.53 -9.44
N ASN A 163 -6.73 12.69 -10.19
CA ASN A 163 -5.41 13.05 -10.73
C ASN A 163 -5.50 14.18 -11.75
N ARG A 164 -6.57 14.24 -12.56
CA ARG A 164 -6.81 15.33 -13.50
C ARG A 164 -7.08 16.65 -12.77
N GLU A 165 -7.91 16.62 -11.74
CA GLU A 165 -8.21 17.78 -10.89
C GLU A 165 -6.93 18.29 -10.22
N ARG A 166 -6.18 17.41 -9.53
CA ARG A 166 -4.88 17.74 -8.93
C ARG A 166 -3.92 18.35 -9.94
N LYS A 167 -3.81 17.77 -11.14
CA LYS A 167 -2.93 18.31 -12.17
C LYS A 167 -3.35 19.71 -12.59
N ASN A 168 -4.65 19.96 -12.76
CA ASN A 168 -5.16 21.28 -13.13
C ASN A 168 -4.84 22.32 -12.05
N ASP A 169 -5.13 22.01 -10.79
CA ASP A 169 -4.88 22.89 -9.64
C ASP A 169 -3.39 23.22 -9.53
N GLN A 170 -2.52 22.21 -9.63
CA GLN A 170 -1.07 22.41 -9.58
C GLN A 170 -0.56 23.23 -10.77
N THR A 171 -1.09 23.02 -11.99
CA THR A 171 -0.69 23.86 -13.14
C THR A 171 -1.14 25.31 -13.00
N GLN A 172 -2.28 25.57 -12.39
CA GLN A 172 -2.76 26.92 -12.12
C GLN A 172 -1.91 27.60 -11.02
N ALA A 173 -1.56 26.85 -9.96
CA ALA A 173 -0.66 27.32 -8.92
C ALA A 173 0.73 27.62 -9.51
N ALA A 174 1.27 26.75 -10.36
CA ALA A 174 2.56 26.95 -11.03
C ALA A 174 2.61 28.24 -11.85
N ALA A 175 1.55 28.55 -12.60
CA ALA A 175 1.47 29.81 -13.35
C ALA A 175 1.50 31.03 -12.42
N SER A 176 0.84 30.93 -11.26
CA SER A 176 0.84 31.98 -10.23
C SER A 176 2.21 32.14 -9.57
N LEU A 177 2.86 31.02 -9.22
CA LEU A 177 4.22 31.00 -8.67
C LEU A 177 5.22 31.62 -9.64
N ALA A 178 5.20 31.23 -10.92
CA ALA A 178 6.06 31.83 -11.94
C ALA A 178 5.82 33.33 -12.10
N SER A 179 4.57 33.81 -12.02
CA SER A 179 4.28 35.25 -12.06
C SER A 179 4.86 35.98 -10.83
N LEU A 180 4.75 35.39 -9.65
CA LEU A 180 5.28 35.95 -8.40
C LEU A 180 6.81 35.96 -8.40
N GLU A 181 7.44 34.90 -8.89
CA GLU A 181 8.90 34.78 -9.00
C GLU A 181 9.49 35.82 -9.97
N ASN A 182 8.84 36.04 -11.11
CA ASN A 182 9.22 37.09 -12.04
C ASN A 182 9.08 38.48 -11.41
N LYS A 183 7.95 38.77 -10.76
CA LYS A 183 7.76 40.05 -10.05
C LYS A 183 8.79 40.26 -8.95
N TRP A 184 9.12 39.20 -8.21
CA TRP A 184 10.15 39.25 -7.18
C TRP A 184 11.53 39.55 -7.77
N SER A 185 11.91 38.88 -8.85
CA SER A 185 13.18 39.11 -9.57
C SER A 185 13.25 40.53 -10.15
N ASP A 186 12.14 41.03 -10.71
CA ASP A 186 12.03 42.39 -11.23
C ASP A 186 12.19 43.43 -10.11
N LEU A 187 11.52 43.23 -8.97
CA LEU A 187 11.61 44.12 -7.82
C LEU A 187 13.02 44.15 -7.22
N ILE A 188 13.69 43.00 -7.14
CA ILE A 188 15.10 42.95 -6.70
C ILE A 188 15.98 43.73 -7.66
N THR A 189 15.81 43.51 -8.96
CA THR A 189 16.60 44.19 -9.99
C THR A 189 16.35 45.70 -9.96
N GLN A 190 15.10 46.13 -9.79
CA GLN A 190 14.74 47.55 -9.67
C GLN A 190 15.34 48.19 -8.41
N ASN A 191 15.26 47.54 -7.25
CA ASN A 191 15.88 48.05 -6.03
C ASN A 191 17.40 48.18 -6.22
N LEU A 192 18.05 47.18 -6.79
CA LEU A 192 19.49 47.23 -7.07
C LEU A 192 19.85 48.38 -8.03
N GLN A 193 19.04 48.62 -9.07
CA GLN A 193 19.23 49.74 -9.99
C GLN A 193 19.08 51.09 -9.28
N VAL A 194 18.10 51.22 -8.39
CA VAL A 194 17.90 52.43 -7.57
C VAL A 194 19.10 52.66 -6.65
N ASP A 195 19.57 51.62 -5.95
CA ASP A 195 20.73 51.71 -5.06
C ASP A 195 22.00 52.15 -5.82
N ILE A 196 22.23 51.62 -7.03
CA ILE A 196 23.34 52.05 -7.89
C ILE A 196 23.19 53.52 -8.30
N ALA A 197 21.99 53.94 -8.71
CA ALA A 197 21.74 55.32 -9.13
C ALA A 197 21.89 56.31 -7.96
N CYS A 198 21.41 55.96 -6.77
CA CYS A 198 21.60 56.72 -5.55
C CYS A 198 23.09 56.85 -5.21
N GLY A 199 23.86 55.76 -5.26
CA GLY A 199 25.31 55.81 -5.02
C GLY A 199 26.06 56.68 -6.01
N ALA A 200 25.68 56.66 -7.29
CA ALA A 200 26.27 57.53 -8.31
C ALA A 200 25.95 59.02 -8.05
N LEU A 201 24.70 59.35 -7.74
CA LEU A 201 24.28 60.71 -7.39
C LEU A 201 24.95 61.22 -6.11
N GLU A 202 25.10 60.36 -5.10
CA GLU A 202 25.82 60.70 -3.87
C GLU A 202 27.29 61.04 -4.14
N SER A 203 27.96 60.28 -5.02
CA SER A 203 29.33 60.59 -5.46
C SER A 203 29.41 61.93 -6.17
N GLU A 204 28.48 62.23 -7.09
CA GLU A 204 28.44 63.51 -7.81
C GLU A 204 28.18 64.69 -6.87
N VAL A 205 27.26 64.53 -5.90
CA VAL A 205 26.98 65.54 -4.86
C VAL A 205 28.22 65.77 -3.98
N GLU A 206 28.94 64.72 -3.62
CA GLU A 206 30.17 64.82 -2.82
C GLU A 206 31.27 65.58 -3.60
N GLU A 207 31.43 65.32 -4.89
CA GLU A 207 32.35 66.06 -5.77
C GLU A 207 31.98 67.55 -5.87
N LEU A 208 30.70 67.86 -6.08
CA LEU A 208 30.21 69.24 -6.13
C LEU A 208 30.39 69.97 -4.79
N ARG A 209 30.19 69.28 -3.66
CA ARG A 209 30.45 69.84 -2.32
C ARG A 209 31.93 70.17 -2.13
N ARG A 210 32.83 69.28 -2.56
CA ARG A 210 34.28 69.53 -2.53
C ARG A 210 34.67 70.72 -3.40
N TYR A 211 34.09 70.82 -4.60
CA TYR A 211 34.32 71.96 -5.51
C TYR A 211 33.81 73.29 -4.94
N LYS A 212 32.65 73.29 -4.29
CA LYS A 212 32.13 74.49 -3.61
C LYS A 212 33.04 74.93 -2.46
N GLN A 213 33.55 73.99 -1.66
CA GLN A 213 34.49 74.29 -0.57
C GLN A 213 35.81 74.85 -1.07
N SER A 214 36.33 74.39 -2.21
CA SER A 214 37.56 74.95 -2.79
C SER A 214 37.39 76.39 -3.28
N ILE A 215 36.21 76.74 -3.81
CA ILE A 215 35.87 78.12 -4.19
C ILE A 215 35.70 79.02 -2.95
N GLN A 216 35.11 78.51 -1.86
CA GLN A 216 34.90 79.31 -0.64
C GLN A 216 36.17 79.53 0.18
N ASN A 217 37.21 78.72 -0.04
CA ASN A 217 38.50 78.84 0.63
C ASN A 217 39.56 79.62 -0.20
N GLN A 218 39.17 80.17 -1.36
CA GLN A 218 39.95 81.15 -2.14
C GLN A 218 39.46 82.57 -1.85
#